data_AF-A0A536X5V0-F1
#
_entry.id   AF-A0A536X5V0-F1
#
_cell.length_a   1.000
_cell.length_b   1.000
_cell.length_c   1.000
_cell.angle_alpha   90.00
_cell.angle_beta   90.00
_cell.angle_gamma   90.00
#
_symmetry.space_group_name_H-M   'P 1'
#
loop_
_entity.id
_entity.type
_entity.pdbx_description
1 polymer ?
#
loop_
_entity_poly.entity_id
_entity_poly.type
_entity_poly.pdbx_seq_one_letter_code
_entity_poly.pdbx_strand_id
1 'polypeptide(L)'
;MSDESLNIPASTRTPLASPRVVLPGRGAQWWSEAWRLFVAGVVPWLLIVVILVVLHVCLSLIPIVGHLASSVLTPVFVGGLMLGSRAADRGEALSVSHLFAGFSSHAGPLLVVGLLYTAFLIAILMIVAAILFMSFGAALLAQVFELQNPASAYPALGQMLYAVMVGVLLLLALILPLVMAVWFAPALVVLGGAAPWTAMKLSFSGCLKNFAPFLVYGLIGVVLAIVASIPLMLGWFVLGPVAIASVYTSYCDIFEDERREAD
;
A
#
# COMPACT_ATOMS: atom_id res chain seq x y z
N MET A 1 42.08 -29.57 -29.34
CA MET A 1 40.70 -29.19 -29.70
C MET A 1 39.94 -29.12 -28.39
N SER A 2 39.92 -27.93 -27.84
CA SER A 2 39.42 -27.55 -26.51
C SER A 2 37.90 -27.41 -26.57
N ASP A 3 37.20 -28.19 -25.74
CA ASP A 3 35.77 -27.98 -25.47
C ASP A 3 35.61 -27.80 -23.95
N GLU A 4 36.14 -26.68 -23.47
CA GLU A 4 35.93 -26.20 -22.11
C GLU A 4 34.59 -25.46 -22.11
N SER A 5 33.53 -26.24 -22.00
CA SER A 5 32.18 -25.72 -21.77
C SER A 5 32.19 -24.93 -20.46
N LEU A 6 32.18 -23.60 -20.59
CA LEU A 6 31.97 -22.66 -19.50
C LEU A 6 30.67 -23.01 -18.78
N ASN A 7 30.80 -23.77 -17.70
CA ASN A 7 29.77 -23.93 -16.69
C ASN A 7 29.65 -22.59 -15.95
N ILE A 8 28.89 -21.66 -16.51
CA ILE A 8 28.52 -20.43 -15.80
C ILE A 8 27.56 -20.86 -14.69
N PRO A 9 27.93 -20.74 -13.41
CA PRO A 9 27.00 -21.05 -12.33
C PRO A 9 25.80 -20.10 -12.45
N ALA A 10 24.61 -20.68 -12.54
CA ALA A 10 23.35 -19.96 -12.44
C ALA A 10 23.44 -19.02 -11.23
N SER A 11 23.27 -17.71 -11.46
CA SER A 11 23.27 -16.66 -10.44
C SER A 11 22.61 -17.18 -9.17
N THR A 12 23.38 -17.33 -8.10
CA THR A 12 22.90 -17.71 -6.76
C THR A 12 21.95 -16.61 -6.31
N ARG A 13 20.67 -16.72 -6.67
CA ARG A 13 19.62 -15.85 -6.11
C ARG A 13 19.61 -16.16 -4.62
N THR A 14 20.18 -15.26 -3.81
CA THR A 14 20.12 -15.41 -2.36
C THR A 14 18.65 -15.59 -1.98
N PRO A 15 18.29 -16.60 -1.17
CA PRO A 15 16.92 -16.75 -0.71
C PRO A 15 16.46 -15.43 -0.09
N LEU A 16 15.29 -14.94 -0.49
CA LEU A 16 14.67 -13.78 0.14
C LEU A 16 14.66 -14.00 1.66
N ALA A 17 15.31 -13.11 2.39
CA ALA A 17 15.40 -13.22 3.84
C ALA A 17 13.99 -13.21 4.44
N SER A 18 13.77 -14.07 5.43
CA SER A 18 12.52 -14.04 6.20
C SER A 18 12.41 -12.70 6.92
N PRO A 19 11.19 -12.12 7.04
CA PRO A 19 11.01 -10.83 7.70
C PRO A 19 11.52 -10.90 9.15
N ARG A 20 12.37 -9.94 9.49
CA ARG A 20 12.90 -9.73 10.85
C ARG A 20 11.83 -9.12 11.75
N VAL A 21 11.94 -9.38 13.05
CA VAL A 21 11.11 -8.72 14.06
C VAL A 21 11.91 -7.56 14.64
N VAL A 22 11.34 -6.37 14.65
CA VAL A 22 12.00 -5.17 15.14
C VAL A 22 11.31 -4.62 16.40
N LEU A 23 12.03 -3.78 17.14
CA LEU A 23 11.50 -3.17 18.36
C LEU A 23 10.36 -2.18 18.05
N PRO A 24 9.34 -2.05 18.93
CA PRO A 24 8.22 -1.13 18.71
C PRO A 24 8.64 0.33 18.43
N GLY A 25 9.74 0.78 19.03
CA GLY A 25 10.28 2.14 18.82
C GLY A 25 10.73 2.43 17.39
N ARG A 26 11.03 1.39 16.58
CA ARG A 26 11.37 1.56 15.16
C ARG A 26 10.24 2.18 14.35
N GLY A 27 8.98 1.94 14.74
CA GLY A 27 7.81 2.55 14.11
C GLY A 27 7.85 4.09 14.08
N ALA A 28 8.40 4.72 15.13
CA ALA A 28 8.63 6.15 15.16
C ALA A 28 9.86 6.57 14.34
N GLN A 29 10.93 5.76 14.39
CA GLN A 29 12.17 6.05 13.68
C GLN A 29 11.99 6.01 12.16
N TRP A 30 11.13 5.14 11.63
CA TRP A 30 10.82 5.10 10.20
C TRP A 30 10.32 6.44 9.65
N TRP A 31 9.52 7.19 10.42
CA TRP A 31 9.10 8.55 10.05
C TRP A 31 10.28 9.54 10.03
N SER A 32 11.16 9.46 11.03
CA SER A 32 12.34 10.34 11.11
C SER A 32 13.39 10.05 10.02
N GLU A 33 13.58 8.79 9.67
CA GLU A 33 14.47 8.36 8.57
C GLU A 33 13.87 8.78 7.22
N ALA A 34 12.56 8.59 7.04
CA ALA A 34 11.86 9.05 5.84
C ALA A 34 11.91 10.57 5.65
N TRP A 35 11.88 11.33 6.74
CA TRP A 35 12.07 12.78 6.70
C TRP A 35 13.43 13.16 6.11
N ARG A 36 14.50 12.42 6.44
CA ARG A 36 15.85 12.64 5.88
C ARG A 36 15.88 12.43 4.37
N LEU A 37 15.22 11.37 3.88
CA LEU A 37 15.10 11.11 2.43
C LEU A 37 14.28 12.18 1.71
N PHE A 38 13.24 12.71 2.37
CA PHE A 38 12.44 13.80 1.82
C PHE A 38 13.26 15.09 1.68
N VAL A 39 13.96 15.53 2.74
CA VAL A 39 14.71 16.79 2.71
C VAL A 39 15.91 16.76 1.76
N ALA A 40 16.47 15.58 1.48
CA ALA A 40 17.51 15.40 0.47
C ALA A 40 17.02 15.66 -0.97
N GLY A 41 15.71 15.57 -1.22
CA GLY A 41 15.14 15.61 -2.57
C GLY A 41 13.77 16.30 -2.65
N VAL A 42 13.55 17.39 -1.91
CA VAL A 42 12.23 18.05 -1.76
C VAL A 42 11.58 18.37 -3.10
N VAL A 43 12.32 19.00 -4.03
CA VAL A 43 11.75 19.44 -5.31
C VAL A 43 11.29 18.24 -6.17
N PRO A 44 12.12 17.20 -6.42
CA PRO A 44 11.65 15.99 -7.08
C PRO A 44 10.44 15.34 -6.40
N TRP A 45 10.41 15.25 -5.06
CA TRP A 45 9.27 14.69 -4.33
C TRP A 45 7.97 15.47 -4.56
N LEU A 46 8.02 16.81 -4.49
CA LEU A 46 6.86 17.65 -4.75
C LEU A 46 6.34 17.50 -6.17
N LEU A 47 7.24 17.46 -7.16
CA LEU A 47 6.87 17.23 -8.56
C LEU A 47 6.21 15.85 -8.75
N ILE A 48 6.77 14.81 -8.14
CA ILE A 48 6.21 13.45 -8.17
C ILE A 48 4.79 13.44 -7.60
N VAL A 49 4.54 14.08 -6.46
CA VAL A 49 3.20 14.15 -5.85
C VAL A 49 2.23 14.89 -6.76
N VAL A 50 2.63 16.04 -7.30
CA VAL A 50 1.79 16.81 -8.22
C VAL A 50 1.41 15.95 -9.44
N ILE A 51 2.38 15.24 -10.03
CA ILE A 51 2.12 14.33 -11.16
C ILE A 51 1.17 13.20 -10.75
N LEU A 52 1.38 12.57 -9.60
CA LEU A 52 0.50 11.52 -9.09
C LEU A 52 -0.93 12.01 -8.87
N VAL A 53 -1.10 13.21 -8.32
CA VAL A 53 -2.41 13.85 -8.11
C VAL A 53 -3.08 14.10 -9.46
N VAL A 54 -2.37 14.69 -10.43
CA VAL A 54 -2.92 14.93 -11.77
C VAL A 54 -3.31 13.63 -12.45
N LEU A 55 -2.47 12.58 -12.37
CA LEU A 55 -2.78 11.26 -12.92
C LEU A 55 -4.03 10.64 -12.28
N HIS A 56 -4.15 10.71 -10.95
CA HIS A 56 -5.33 10.19 -10.24
C HIS A 56 -6.59 10.98 -10.60
N VAL A 57 -6.51 12.31 -10.70
CA VAL A 57 -7.64 13.15 -11.13
C VAL A 57 -8.06 12.75 -12.55
N CYS A 58 -7.12 12.68 -13.49
CA CYS A 58 -7.40 12.27 -14.87
C CYS A 58 -8.06 10.88 -14.96
N LEU A 59 -7.54 9.90 -14.20
CA LEU A 59 -8.14 8.56 -14.13
C LEU A 59 -9.55 8.61 -13.51
N SER A 60 -9.77 9.39 -12.46
CA SER A 60 -11.06 9.49 -11.78
C SER A 60 -12.19 10.06 -12.66
N LEU A 61 -11.86 10.78 -13.73
CA LEU A 61 -12.83 11.28 -14.72
C LEU A 61 -13.48 10.16 -15.54
N ILE A 62 -12.92 8.96 -15.54
CA ILE A 62 -13.46 7.79 -16.24
C ILE A 62 -14.09 6.85 -15.20
N PRO A 63 -15.42 6.83 -15.06
CA PRO A 63 -16.09 5.98 -14.06
C PRO A 63 -15.74 4.51 -14.27
N ILE A 64 -15.59 3.78 -13.15
CA ILE A 64 -15.28 2.34 -13.10
C ILE A 64 -13.90 2.00 -13.68
N VAL A 65 -13.66 2.23 -14.97
CA VAL A 65 -12.40 1.91 -15.67
C VAL A 65 -11.23 2.67 -15.06
N GLY A 66 -11.41 3.96 -14.78
CA GLY A 66 -10.39 4.78 -14.13
C GLY A 66 -10.02 4.28 -12.74
N HIS A 67 -11.00 3.84 -11.96
CA HIS A 67 -10.77 3.28 -10.63
C HIS A 67 -10.01 1.95 -10.70
N LEU A 68 -10.43 1.05 -11.60
CA LEU A 68 -9.74 -0.23 -11.81
C LEU A 68 -8.31 -0.03 -12.32
N ALA A 69 -8.12 0.87 -13.29
CA ALA A 69 -6.79 1.22 -13.79
C ALA A 69 -5.91 1.80 -12.68
N SER A 70 -6.43 2.73 -11.88
CA SER A 70 -5.71 3.31 -10.74
C SER A 70 -5.28 2.22 -9.74
N SER A 71 -6.18 1.30 -9.40
CA SER A 71 -5.91 0.18 -8.47
C SER A 71 -4.78 -0.73 -8.98
N VAL A 72 -4.80 -1.05 -10.27
CA VAL A 72 -3.78 -1.92 -10.89
C VAL A 72 -2.44 -1.21 -11.10
N LEU A 73 -2.45 0.08 -11.42
CA LEU A 73 -1.24 0.88 -11.67
C LEU A 73 -0.55 1.34 -10.39
N THR A 74 -1.26 1.42 -9.26
CA THR A 74 -0.70 1.89 -7.98
C THR A 74 0.57 1.14 -7.58
N PRO A 75 0.63 -0.20 -7.58
CA PRO A 75 1.86 -0.94 -7.30
C PRO A 75 3.02 -0.62 -8.24
N VAL A 76 2.73 -0.29 -9.50
CA VAL A 76 3.75 0.08 -10.49
C VAL A 76 4.41 1.40 -10.12
N PHE A 77 3.60 2.42 -9.80
CA PHE A 77 4.10 3.71 -9.32
C PHE A 77 4.83 3.57 -7.99
N VAL A 78 4.26 2.86 -7.02
CA VAL A 78 4.91 2.63 -5.71
C VAL A 78 6.24 1.92 -5.91
N GLY A 79 6.33 0.90 -6.76
CA GLY A 79 7.59 0.22 -7.08
C GLY A 79 8.64 1.17 -7.66
N GLY A 80 8.25 2.07 -8.57
CA GLY A 80 9.13 3.13 -9.07
C GLY A 80 9.63 4.06 -7.96
N LEU A 81 8.77 4.43 -7.02
CA LEU A 81 9.14 5.26 -5.87
C LEU A 81 10.02 4.53 -4.87
N MET A 82 9.91 3.21 -4.72
CA MET A 82 10.84 2.42 -3.92
C MET A 82 12.25 2.44 -4.53
N LEU A 83 12.37 2.38 -5.86
CA LEU A 83 13.64 2.57 -6.56
C LEU A 83 14.18 3.99 -6.37
N GLY A 84 13.32 5.01 -6.45
CA GLY A 84 13.69 6.39 -6.18
C GLY A 84 14.17 6.63 -4.74
N SER A 85 13.48 6.05 -3.75
CA SER A 85 13.89 6.11 -2.35
C SER A 85 15.24 5.41 -2.13
N ARG A 86 15.48 4.26 -2.78
CA ARG A 86 16.78 3.57 -2.76
C ARG A 86 17.90 4.43 -3.33
N ALA A 87 17.66 5.10 -4.45
CA ALA A 87 18.63 6.01 -5.06
C ALA A 87 18.97 7.16 -4.10
N ALA A 88 17.95 7.81 -3.52
CA ALA A 88 18.12 8.89 -2.55
C ALA A 88 18.88 8.45 -1.30
N ASP A 89 18.61 7.25 -0.79
CA ASP A 89 19.27 6.66 0.37
C ASP A 89 20.77 6.40 0.12
N ARG A 90 21.14 6.07 -1.11
CA ARG A 90 22.54 5.92 -1.56
C ARG A 90 23.23 7.24 -1.90
N GLY A 91 22.57 8.38 -1.66
CA GLY A 91 23.09 9.70 -1.99
C GLY A 91 23.01 10.06 -3.48
N GLU A 92 22.31 9.27 -4.29
CA GLU A 92 22.01 9.60 -5.68
C GLU A 92 20.82 10.56 -5.77
N ALA A 93 20.71 11.29 -6.88
CA ALA A 93 19.64 12.27 -7.06
C ALA A 93 18.28 11.60 -7.36
N LEU A 94 17.28 11.85 -6.52
CA LEU A 94 15.89 11.54 -6.85
C LEU A 94 15.45 12.35 -8.08
N SER A 95 14.76 11.71 -9.00
CA SER A 95 14.26 12.34 -10.21
C SER A 95 12.83 11.88 -10.51
N VAL A 96 12.08 12.68 -11.27
CA VAL A 96 10.72 12.35 -11.70
C VAL A 96 10.66 11.06 -12.53
N SER A 97 11.75 10.69 -13.23
CA SER A 97 11.78 9.44 -14.00
C SER A 97 11.63 8.20 -13.11
N HIS A 98 12.01 8.28 -11.82
CA HIS A 98 11.81 7.18 -10.88
C HIS A 98 10.34 6.83 -10.69
N LEU A 99 9.41 7.79 -10.79
CA LEU A 99 7.97 7.52 -10.74
C LEU A 99 7.55 6.48 -11.79
N PHE A 100 8.18 6.49 -12.96
CA PHE A 100 7.88 5.59 -14.07
C PHE A 100 8.84 4.40 -14.16
N ALA A 101 9.87 4.32 -13.31
CA ALA A 101 10.88 3.25 -13.36
C ALA A 101 10.29 1.85 -13.12
N GLY A 102 9.17 1.77 -12.39
CA GLY A 102 8.40 0.53 -12.22
C GLY A 102 7.88 -0.04 -13.54
N PHE A 103 7.56 0.81 -14.52
CA PHE A 103 7.09 0.38 -15.85
C PHE A 103 8.22 -0.22 -16.69
N SER A 104 9.44 0.30 -16.58
CA SER A 104 10.56 -0.14 -17.41
C SER A 104 11.24 -1.39 -16.88
N SER A 105 11.30 -1.57 -15.57
CA SER A 105 12.08 -2.64 -14.93
C SER A 105 11.25 -3.85 -14.52
N HIS A 106 10.04 -3.63 -13.95
CA HIS A 106 9.26 -4.68 -13.28
C HIS A 106 7.75 -4.58 -13.55
N ALA A 107 7.33 -4.03 -14.69
CA ALA A 107 5.91 -3.81 -15.00
C ALA A 107 5.06 -5.07 -14.85
N GLY A 108 5.47 -6.19 -15.46
CA GLY A 108 4.71 -7.44 -15.43
C GLY A 108 4.42 -7.91 -14.00
N PRO A 109 5.46 -8.15 -13.16
CA PRO A 109 5.26 -8.52 -11.77
C PRO A 109 4.41 -7.53 -10.96
N LEU A 110 4.63 -6.21 -11.10
CA LEU A 110 3.89 -5.19 -10.36
C LEU A 110 2.42 -5.10 -10.79
N LEU A 111 2.14 -5.23 -12.10
CA LEU A 111 0.78 -5.32 -12.61
C LEU A 111 0.05 -6.56 -12.08
N VAL A 112 0.74 -7.69 -11.95
CA VAL A 112 0.16 -8.89 -11.32
C VAL A 112 -0.18 -8.63 -9.85
N VAL A 113 0.68 -7.94 -9.09
CA VAL A 113 0.33 -7.52 -7.71
C VAL A 113 -0.93 -6.65 -7.71
N GLY A 114 -1.03 -5.66 -8.61
CA GLY A 114 -2.20 -4.78 -8.73
C GLY A 114 -3.48 -5.51 -9.13
N LEU A 115 -3.38 -6.48 -10.04
CA LEU A 115 -4.50 -7.33 -10.46
C LEU A 115 -4.96 -8.24 -9.33
N LEU A 116 -4.02 -8.87 -8.60
CA LEU A 116 -4.35 -9.69 -7.43
C LEU A 116 -5.04 -8.85 -6.34
N TYR A 117 -4.48 -7.67 -6.02
CA TYR A 117 -5.09 -6.73 -5.08
C TYR A 117 -6.53 -6.39 -5.48
N THR A 118 -6.73 -6.00 -6.74
CA THR A 118 -8.04 -5.61 -7.27
C THR A 118 -9.02 -6.79 -7.25
N ALA A 119 -8.57 -7.99 -7.63
CA ALA A 119 -9.40 -9.19 -7.61
C ALA A 119 -9.83 -9.57 -6.19
N PHE A 120 -8.91 -9.55 -5.21
CA PHE A 120 -9.24 -9.81 -3.81
C PHE A 120 -10.14 -8.73 -3.22
N LEU A 121 -9.93 -7.46 -3.56
CA LEU A 121 -10.79 -6.36 -3.12
C LEU A 121 -12.22 -6.56 -3.63
N ILE A 122 -12.40 -6.88 -4.92
CA ILE A 122 -13.72 -7.19 -5.48
C ILE A 122 -14.33 -8.40 -4.78
N ALA A 123 -13.56 -9.48 -4.55
CA ALA A 123 -14.06 -10.65 -3.84
C ALA A 123 -14.53 -10.32 -2.42
N ILE A 124 -13.77 -9.51 -1.67
CA ILE A 124 -14.14 -9.03 -0.34
C ILE A 124 -15.43 -8.22 -0.39
N LEU A 125 -15.55 -7.26 -1.32
CA LEU A 125 -16.75 -6.45 -1.47
C LEU A 125 -17.98 -7.32 -1.78
N MET A 126 -17.83 -8.31 -2.65
CA MET A 126 -18.91 -9.25 -2.98
C MET A 126 -19.31 -10.11 -1.77
N ILE A 127 -18.35 -10.59 -0.98
CA ILE A 127 -18.60 -11.36 0.25
C ILE A 127 -19.34 -10.50 1.28
N VAL A 128 -18.87 -9.29 1.54
CA VAL A 128 -19.51 -8.37 2.50
C VAL A 128 -20.93 -8.02 2.03
N ALA A 129 -21.10 -7.67 0.75
CA ALA A 129 -22.41 -7.39 0.18
C ALA A 129 -23.37 -8.58 0.30
N ALA A 130 -22.89 -9.80 0.02
CA ALA A 130 -23.69 -11.03 0.16
C ALA A 130 -24.11 -11.27 1.62
N ILE A 131 -23.19 -11.14 2.58
CA ILE A 131 -23.49 -11.31 4.01
C ILE A 131 -24.53 -10.27 4.46
N LEU A 132 -24.35 -9.01 4.09
CA LEU A 132 -25.29 -7.95 4.44
C LEU A 132 -26.66 -8.16 3.81
N PHE A 133 -26.70 -8.57 2.54
CA PHE A 133 -27.95 -8.87 1.85
C PHE A 133 -28.68 -10.05 2.47
N MET A 134 -27.98 -11.14 2.81
CA MET A 134 -28.60 -12.30 3.48
C MET A 134 -29.08 -11.97 4.90
N SER A 135 -28.35 -11.13 5.64
CA SER A 135 -28.65 -10.83 7.03
C SER A 135 -29.70 -9.73 7.20
N PHE A 136 -29.69 -8.73 6.31
CA PHE A 136 -30.49 -7.51 6.45
C PHE A 136 -31.32 -7.17 5.20
N GLY A 137 -31.14 -7.85 4.08
CA GLY A 137 -31.72 -7.48 2.78
C GLY A 137 -33.25 -7.48 2.76
N ALA A 138 -33.89 -8.48 3.38
CA ALA A 138 -35.35 -8.52 3.47
C ALA A 138 -35.93 -7.36 4.31
N ALA A 139 -35.29 -7.04 5.43
CA ALA A 139 -35.69 -5.93 6.30
C ALA A 139 -35.45 -4.57 5.63
N LEU A 140 -34.31 -4.38 4.98
CA LEU A 140 -34.00 -3.19 4.19
C LEU A 140 -34.98 -2.99 3.03
N LEU A 141 -35.31 -4.06 2.29
CA LEU A 141 -36.30 -4.00 1.21
C LEU A 141 -37.70 -3.68 1.73
N ALA A 142 -38.13 -4.29 2.84
CA ALA A 142 -39.42 -3.98 3.46
C ALA A 142 -39.51 -2.49 3.87
N GLN A 143 -38.42 -1.93 4.41
CA GLN A 143 -38.35 -0.51 4.75
C GLN A 143 -38.49 0.40 3.52
N VAL A 144 -37.96 0.02 2.35
CA VAL A 144 -38.15 0.77 1.09
C VAL A 144 -39.63 0.91 0.74
N PHE A 145 -40.45 -0.10 1.03
CA PHE A 145 -41.89 -0.07 0.78
C PHE A 145 -42.69 0.62 1.90
N GLU A 146 -42.13 0.79 3.10
CA GLU A 146 -42.78 1.41 4.26
C GLU A 146 -42.40 2.88 4.51
N LEU A 147 -41.62 3.51 3.62
CA LEU A 147 -41.17 4.93 3.75
C LEU A 147 -42.29 5.97 3.90
N GLN A 148 -43.55 5.57 3.74
CA GLN A 148 -44.72 6.46 3.83
C GLN A 148 -45.25 6.62 5.27
N ASN A 149 -44.75 5.83 6.24
CA ASN A 149 -45.22 5.90 7.62
C ASN A 149 -44.18 6.59 8.55
N PRO A 150 -44.46 7.80 9.08
CA PRO A 150 -43.55 8.49 9.98
C PRO A 150 -43.28 7.72 11.29
N ALA A 151 -44.19 6.83 11.70
CA ALA A 151 -44.06 6.05 12.93
C ALA A 151 -43.03 4.90 12.82
N SER A 152 -42.68 4.45 11.61
CA SER A 152 -41.67 3.41 11.37
C SER A 152 -40.25 3.97 11.16
N ALA A 153 -40.09 5.30 11.09
CA ALA A 153 -38.83 5.95 10.74
C ALA A 153 -37.69 5.72 11.75
N TYR A 154 -37.96 5.79 13.05
CA TYR A 154 -36.91 5.64 14.09
C TYR A 154 -36.39 4.20 14.23
N PRO A 155 -37.25 3.14 14.28
CA PRO A 155 -36.77 1.76 14.26
C PRO A 155 -36.02 1.38 12.99
N ALA A 156 -36.46 1.89 11.84
CA ALA A 156 -35.80 1.67 10.54
C ALA A 156 -34.37 2.24 10.53
N LEU A 157 -34.19 3.47 11.02
CA LEU A 157 -32.88 4.10 11.12
C LEU A 157 -31.92 3.31 12.01
N GLY A 158 -32.39 2.82 13.17
CA GLY A 158 -31.56 2.00 14.07
C GLY A 158 -31.06 0.69 13.44
N GLN A 159 -31.94 -0.01 12.70
CA GLN A 159 -31.56 -1.23 11.98
C GLN A 159 -30.58 -0.94 10.84
N MET A 160 -30.76 0.17 10.11
CA MET A 160 -29.85 0.58 9.05
C MET A 160 -28.46 0.92 9.61
N LEU A 161 -28.36 1.69 10.70
CA LEU A 161 -27.08 1.98 11.34
C LEU A 161 -26.38 0.71 11.82
N TYR A 162 -27.12 -0.24 12.40
CA TYR A 162 -26.57 -1.52 12.83
C TYR A 162 -26.01 -2.32 11.64
N ALA A 163 -26.76 -2.42 10.54
CA ALA A 163 -26.31 -3.11 9.32
C ALA A 163 -25.05 -2.44 8.72
N VAL A 164 -25.00 -1.11 8.69
CA VAL A 164 -23.82 -0.35 8.24
C VAL A 164 -22.62 -0.62 9.16
N MET A 165 -22.81 -0.60 10.48
CA MET A 165 -21.73 -0.86 11.43
C MET A 165 -21.17 -2.27 11.28
N VAL A 166 -22.02 -3.28 11.16
CA VAL A 166 -21.62 -4.67 10.87
C VAL A 166 -20.86 -4.74 9.53
N GLY A 167 -21.37 -4.06 8.50
CA GLY A 167 -20.74 -4.00 7.18
C GLY A 167 -19.33 -3.40 7.21
N VAL A 168 -19.16 -2.28 7.91
CA VAL A 168 -17.86 -1.62 8.09
C VAL A 168 -16.91 -2.52 8.86
N LEU A 169 -17.34 -3.16 9.95
CA LEU A 169 -16.49 -4.07 10.73
C LEU A 169 -16.05 -5.29 9.91
N LEU A 170 -16.95 -5.90 9.14
CA LEU A 170 -16.63 -7.02 8.24
C LEU A 170 -15.65 -6.59 7.15
N LEU A 171 -15.88 -5.43 6.53
CA LEU A 171 -14.99 -4.87 5.52
C LEU A 171 -13.60 -4.62 6.09
N LEU A 172 -13.51 -3.98 7.27
CA LEU A 172 -12.23 -3.71 7.95
C LEU A 172 -11.49 -5.02 8.29
N ALA A 173 -12.21 -6.02 8.81
CA ALA A 173 -11.62 -7.31 9.17
C ALA A 173 -11.01 -8.05 7.96
N LEU A 174 -11.65 -7.96 6.79
CA LEU A 174 -11.19 -8.62 5.57
C LEU A 174 -10.17 -7.80 4.77
N ILE A 175 -10.31 -6.47 4.75
CA ILE A 175 -9.40 -5.59 4.00
C ILE A 175 -8.05 -5.46 4.70
N LEU A 176 -7.99 -5.54 6.03
CA LEU A 176 -6.75 -5.38 6.79
C LEU A 176 -5.68 -6.43 6.38
N PRO A 177 -5.97 -7.74 6.32
CA PRO A 177 -5.05 -8.73 5.77
C PRO A 177 -4.60 -8.43 4.33
N LEU A 178 -5.51 -7.94 3.49
CA LEU A 178 -5.18 -7.59 2.10
C LEU A 178 -4.23 -6.40 2.04
N VAL A 179 -4.45 -5.37 2.85
CA VAL A 179 -3.55 -4.21 2.98
C VAL A 179 -2.17 -4.65 3.46
N MET A 180 -2.10 -5.51 4.49
CA MET A 180 -0.84 -6.09 4.96
C MET A 180 -0.12 -6.87 3.85
N ALA A 181 -0.86 -7.59 3.00
CA ALA A 181 -0.30 -8.35 1.89
C ALA A 181 0.27 -7.46 0.77
N VAL A 182 -0.22 -6.24 0.58
CA VAL A 182 0.28 -5.35 -0.49
C VAL A 182 1.22 -4.25 0.01
N TRP A 183 1.26 -4.00 1.31
CA TRP A 183 2.03 -2.89 1.92
C TRP A 183 3.49 -2.83 1.45
N PHE A 184 4.19 -3.97 1.45
CA PHE A 184 5.57 -4.10 1.01
C PHE A 184 5.72 -4.84 -0.32
N ALA A 185 4.64 -5.35 -0.91
CA ALA A 185 4.73 -6.16 -2.12
C ALA A 185 5.46 -5.45 -3.28
N PRO A 186 5.21 -4.16 -3.59
CA PRO A 186 5.97 -3.45 -4.62
C PRO A 186 7.47 -3.37 -4.32
N ALA A 187 7.84 -3.07 -3.08
CA ALA A 187 9.24 -2.99 -2.64
C ALA A 187 9.93 -4.35 -2.74
N LEU A 188 9.28 -5.41 -2.26
CA LEU A 188 9.78 -6.79 -2.34
C LEU A 188 9.96 -7.27 -3.77
N VAL A 189 9.11 -6.82 -4.71
CA VAL A 189 9.26 -7.12 -6.14
C VAL A 189 10.46 -6.40 -6.72
N VAL A 190 10.57 -5.09 -6.56
CA VAL A 190 11.57 -4.27 -7.28
C VAL A 190 12.96 -4.25 -6.62
N LEU A 191 13.01 -4.31 -5.29
CA LEU A 191 14.26 -4.29 -4.51
C LEU A 191 14.68 -5.71 -4.12
N GLY A 192 13.71 -6.56 -3.76
CA GLY A 192 13.97 -7.94 -3.37
C GLY A 192 14.00 -8.94 -4.54
N GLY A 193 13.47 -8.58 -5.71
CA GLY A 193 13.35 -9.50 -6.85
C GLY A 193 12.35 -10.64 -6.64
N ALA A 194 11.40 -10.47 -5.71
CA ALA A 194 10.40 -11.48 -5.37
C ALA A 194 9.35 -11.65 -6.47
N ALA A 195 8.90 -12.90 -6.68
CA ALA A 195 7.71 -13.14 -7.50
C ALA A 195 6.45 -12.56 -6.83
N PRO A 196 5.43 -12.08 -7.58
CA PRO A 196 4.31 -11.32 -7.03
C PRO A 196 3.60 -11.96 -5.84
N TRP A 197 3.25 -13.24 -5.96
CA TRP A 197 2.56 -13.97 -4.90
C TRP A 197 3.44 -14.18 -3.66
N THR A 198 4.72 -14.45 -3.86
CA THR A 198 5.71 -14.58 -2.78
C THR A 198 5.92 -13.25 -2.07
N ALA A 199 5.99 -12.14 -2.82
CA ALA A 199 6.09 -10.78 -2.29
C ALA A 199 4.88 -10.47 -1.39
N MET A 200 3.67 -10.82 -1.82
CA MET A 200 2.47 -10.60 -1.01
C MET A 200 2.46 -11.39 0.29
N LYS A 201 2.89 -12.66 0.25
CA LYS A 201 3.03 -13.50 1.46
C LYS A 201 4.08 -12.97 2.42
N LEU A 202 5.24 -12.54 1.90
CA LEU A 202 6.31 -11.95 2.70
C LEU A 202 5.87 -10.63 3.32
N SER A 203 5.18 -9.77 2.56
CA SER A 203 4.58 -8.53 3.07
C SER A 203 3.62 -8.82 4.22
N PHE A 204 2.67 -9.73 4.01
CA PHE A 204 1.70 -10.13 5.04
C PHE A 204 2.41 -10.62 6.31
N SER A 205 3.38 -11.53 6.16
CA SER A 205 4.16 -12.07 7.29
C SER A 205 4.99 -10.99 7.98
N GLY A 206 5.58 -10.07 7.23
CA GLY A 206 6.37 -8.95 7.75
C GLY A 206 5.52 -8.00 8.58
N CYS A 207 4.35 -7.60 8.08
CA CYS A 207 3.41 -6.77 8.83
C CYS A 207 2.88 -7.49 10.08
N LEU A 208 2.54 -8.78 9.97
CA LEU A 208 1.96 -9.54 11.09
C LEU A 208 2.96 -9.72 12.24
N LYS A 209 4.21 -10.06 11.91
CA LYS A 209 5.29 -10.20 12.89
C LYS A 209 5.68 -8.88 13.56
N ASN A 210 5.45 -7.75 12.89
CA ASN A 210 5.82 -6.41 13.35
C ASN A 210 4.59 -5.56 13.72
N PHE A 211 3.51 -6.19 14.21
CA PHE A 211 2.29 -5.49 14.57
C PHE A 211 2.51 -4.33 15.55
N ALA A 212 3.36 -4.52 16.58
CA ALA A 212 3.63 -3.47 17.57
C ALA A 212 4.37 -2.24 16.98
N PRO A 213 5.47 -2.37 16.22
CA PRO A 213 6.04 -1.27 15.44
C PRO A 213 5.02 -0.59 14.51
N PHE A 214 4.20 -1.37 13.81
CA PHE A 214 3.16 -0.84 12.92
C PHE A 214 2.07 -0.05 13.67
N LEU A 215 1.74 -0.44 14.90
CA LEU A 215 0.80 0.29 15.73
C LEU A 215 1.36 1.68 16.11
N VAL A 216 2.64 1.75 16.50
CA VAL A 216 3.32 3.03 16.78
C VAL A 216 3.39 3.89 15.51
N TYR A 217 3.81 3.29 14.40
CA TYR A 217 3.84 3.94 13.08
C TYR A 217 2.48 4.52 12.69
N GLY A 218 1.42 3.74 12.84
CA GLY A 218 0.05 4.14 12.51
C GLY A 218 -0.49 5.26 13.41
N LEU A 219 -0.27 5.18 14.73
CA LEU A 219 -0.68 6.23 15.67
C LEU A 219 0.00 7.57 15.35
N ILE A 220 1.30 7.55 15.08
CA ILE A 220 2.04 8.75 14.65
C ILE A 220 1.50 9.24 13.30
N GLY A 221 1.29 8.34 12.35
CA GLY A 221 0.73 8.66 11.04
C GLY A 221 -0.65 9.33 11.13
N VAL A 222 -1.53 8.90 12.03
CA VAL A 222 -2.84 9.53 12.27
C VAL A 222 -2.67 10.97 12.78
N VAL A 223 -1.79 11.20 13.76
CA VAL A 223 -1.52 12.55 14.27
C VAL A 223 -0.96 13.45 13.17
N LEU A 224 0.01 12.96 12.40
CA LEU A 224 0.57 13.69 11.27
C LEU A 224 -0.47 13.98 10.19
N ALA A 225 -1.34 13.02 9.87
CA ALA A 225 -2.41 13.18 8.89
C ALA A 225 -3.46 14.22 9.32
N ILE A 226 -3.81 14.25 10.61
CA ILE A 226 -4.68 15.30 11.17
C ILE A 226 -4.02 16.66 10.98
N VAL A 227 -2.76 16.83 11.41
CA VAL A 227 -2.01 18.08 11.27
C VAL A 227 -1.89 18.51 9.81
N ALA A 228 -1.57 17.58 8.91
CA ALA A 228 -1.45 17.82 7.47
C ALA A 228 -2.77 18.23 6.80
N SER A 229 -3.90 17.84 7.40
CA SER A 229 -5.24 18.16 6.90
C SER A 229 -5.75 19.54 7.32
N ILE A 230 -5.29 20.08 8.45
CA ILE A 230 -5.67 21.42 8.97
C ILE A 230 -5.51 22.54 7.92
N PRO A 231 -4.36 22.69 7.21
CA PRO A 231 -4.19 23.74 6.22
C PRO A 231 -4.85 23.37 4.88
N LEU A 232 -6.14 23.02 4.90
CA LEU A 232 -6.92 22.61 3.72
C LEU A 232 -6.24 21.48 2.93
N MET A 233 -5.73 20.47 3.63
CA MET A 233 -4.97 19.34 3.08
C MET A 233 -3.63 19.68 2.40
N LEU A 234 -3.16 20.93 2.43
CA LEU A 234 -1.87 21.29 1.82
C LEU A 234 -0.68 20.60 2.50
N GLY A 235 -0.80 20.18 3.76
CA GLY A 235 0.25 19.42 4.44
C GLY A 235 0.51 18.05 3.82
N TRP A 236 -0.42 17.51 3.02
CA TRP A 236 -0.23 16.24 2.32
C TRP A 236 0.82 16.30 1.20
N PHE A 237 1.17 17.49 0.70
CA PHE A 237 2.30 17.64 -0.22
C PHE A 237 3.65 17.33 0.45
N VAL A 238 3.72 17.44 1.78
CA VAL A 238 4.89 17.06 2.58
C VAL A 238 4.70 15.65 3.14
N LEU A 239 3.55 15.37 3.75
CA LEU A 239 3.30 14.09 4.40
C LEU A 239 3.22 12.93 3.39
N GLY A 240 2.69 13.13 2.19
CA GLY A 240 2.60 12.10 1.15
C GLY A 240 3.97 11.50 0.77
N PRO A 241 4.95 12.33 0.35
CA PRO A 241 6.33 11.90 0.11
C PRO A 241 6.95 11.20 1.31
N VAL A 242 6.80 11.78 2.50
CA VAL A 242 7.38 11.21 3.72
C VAL A 242 6.74 9.85 4.04
N ALA A 243 5.44 9.69 3.84
CA ALA A 243 4.75 8.42 4.01
C ALA A 243 5.20 7.36 3.00
N ILE A 244 5.48 7.75 1.75
CA ILE A 244 6.06 6.85 0.74
C ILE A 244 7.48 6.45 1.15
N ALA A 245 8.30 7.40 1.56
CA ALA A 245 9.66 7.14 2.03
C ALA A 245 9.68 6.29 3.30
N SER A 246 8.68 6.40 4.20
CA SER A 246 8.60 5.57 5.40
C SER A 246 8.21 4.12 5.10
N VAL A 247 7.51 3.86 4.00
CA VAL A 247 7.34 2.48 3.49
C VAL A 247 8.71 1.90 3.07
N TYR A 248 9.56 2.71 2.43
CA TYR A 248 10.91 2.28 2.07
C TYR A 248 11.80 2.02 3.30
N THR A 249 11.85 2.94 4.27
CA THR A 249 12.70 2.75 5.46
C THR A 249 12.25 1.57 6.32
N SER A 250 10.94 1.39 6.49
CA SER A 250 10.39 0.22 7.17
C SER A 250 10.63 -1.09 6.40
N TYR A 251 10.65 -1.04 5.06
CA TYR A 251 11.05 -2.18 4.24
C TYR A 251 12.51 -2.58 4.49
N CYS A 252 13.44 -1.63 4.45
CA CYS A 252 14.85 -1.88 4.74
C CYS A 252 15.04 -2.50 6.13
N ASP A 253 14.35 -1.96 7.13
CA ASP A 253 14.46 -2.43 8.51
C ASP A 253 13.89 -3.84 8.74
N ILE A 254 12.86 -4.25 7.99
CA ILE A 254 12.21 -5.55 8.16
C ILE A 254 12.83 -6.63 7.27
N PHE A 255 13.29 -6.27 6.07
CA PHE A 255 13.66 -7.24 5.04
C PHE A 255 15.14 -7.19 4.62
N GLU A 256 15.88 -6.15 4.97
CA GLU A 256 17.31 -6.03 4.63
C GLU A 256 18.18 -6.16 5.88
N ASP A 257 19.39 -6.71 5.69
CA ASP A 257 20.38 -6.85 6.74
C ASP A 257 21.30 -5.63 6.74
N GLU A 258 21.57 -5.05 7.93
CA GLU A 258 22.57 -3.99 8.15
C GLU A 258 24.00 -4.38 7.71
N ARG A 259 24.25 -5.65 7.36
CA ARG A 259 25.57 -6.20 7.04
C ARG A 259 25.96 -6.15 5.55
N ARG A 260 25.14 -5.57 4.67
CA ARG A 260 25.44 -5.53 3.21
C ARG A 260 26.03 -4.22 2.71
N GLU A 261 26.34 -3.28 3.61
CA GLU A 261 26.93 -1.97 3.25
C GLU A 261 28.41 -1.83 3.68
N ALA A 262 29.04 -2.91 4.17
CA ALA A 262 30.44 -2.92 4.59
C ALA A 262 31.37 -3.78 3.72
N ASP A 263 30.87 -4.34 2.62
CA ASP A 263 31.63 -5.09 1.60
C ASP A 263 31.53 -4.39 0.24
#